data_AF-A0A0X8X8P4-F1
#
_entry.id   AF-A0A0X8X8P4-F1
#
_cell.length_a   1.000
_cell.length_b   1.000
_cell.length_c   1.000
_cell.angle_alpha   90.00
_cell.angle_beta   90.00
_cell.angle_gamma   90.00
#
_symmetry.space_group_name_H-M   'P 1'
#
loop_
_entity.id
_entity.type
_entity.pdbx_description
1 polymer ?
#
loop_
_entity_poly.entity_id
_entity_poly.type
_entity_poly.pdbx_seq_one_letter_code
_entity_poly.pdbx_strand_id
1 'polypeptide(L)'
;MAAAIRVGAQNIITFNLDDFPAEALGQYDIEALHPDIFVERQMDLHEGAVVNVAKTHREALKNPEKSVSDYLETLAAQGLVITAERLANFEAVI
;
A
#
# COMPACT_ATOMS: atom_id res chain seq x y z
N MET A 1 -17.36 7.95 4.34
CA MET A 1 -17.30 7.44 5.73
C MET A 1 -18.37 6.39 6.07
N ALA A 2 -19.57 6.39 5.48
CA ALA A 2 -20.60 5.38 5.80
C ALA A 2 -20.24 3.91 5.41
N ALA A 3 -19.37 3.70 4.42
CA ALA A 3 -19.03 2.35 3.95
C ALA A 3 -18.14 1.56 4.93
N ALA A 4 -17.10 2.18 5.50
CA ALA A 4 -16.15 1.54 6.42
C ALA A 4 -16.85 1.07 7.72
N ILE A 5 -17.75 1.93 8.25
CA ILE A 5 -18.57 1.62 9.43
C ILE A 5 -19.52 0.44 9.13
N ARG A 6 -20.15 0.42 7.95
CA ARG A 6 -21.10 -0.63 7.57
C ARG A 6 -20.46 -2.01 7.42
N VAL A 7 -19.18 -2.08 7.06
CA VAL A 7 -18.47 -3.36 6.83
C VAL A 7 -17.61 -3.80 8.01
N GLY A 8 -17.53 -3.01 9.09
CA GLY A 8 -16.68 -3.31 10.25
C GLY A 8 -15.19 -3.27 9.94
N ALA A 9 -14.77 -2.41 9.00
CA ALA A 9 -13.36 -2.24 8.68
C ALA A 9 -12.64 -1.53 9.83
N GLN A 10 -11.54 -2.11 10.33
CA GLN A 10 -10.74 -1.54 11.41
C GLN A 10 -9.83 -0.40 10.92
N ASN A 11 -9.51 -0.36 9.62
CA ASN A 11 -8.62 0.64 9.03
C ASN A 11 -9.20 1.22 7.73
N ILE A 12 -9.08 2.53 7.56
CA ILE A 12 -9.26 3.25 6.29
C ILE A 12 -7.88 3.51 5.71
N ILE A 13 -7.58 2.92 4.56
CA ILE A 13 -6.29 3.14 3.88
C ILE A 13 -6.39 4.36 2.97
N THR A 14 -5.66 5.43 3.26
CA THR A 14 -5.78 6.71 2.55
C THR A 14 -4.49 7.54 2.61
N PHE A 15 -4.18 8.24 1.52
CA PHE A 15 -3.09 9.24 1.49
C PHE A 15 -3.47 10.53 2.24
N ASN A 16 -4.76 10.85 2.30
CA ASN A 16 -5.25 12.07 2.95
C ASN A 16 -5.66 11.76 4.38
N LEU A 17 -4.70 11.73 5.31
CA LEU A 17 -5.01 11.49 6.73
C LEU A 17 -5.80 12.65 7.36
N ASP A 18 -5.58 13.89 6.89
CA ASP A 18 -6.26 15.09 7.40
C ASP A 18 -7.78 15.07 7.16
N ASP A 19 -8.23 14.37 6.11
CA ASP A 19 -9.66 14.16 5.80
C ASP A 19 -10.32 13.18 6.79
N PHE A 20 -9.53 12.46 7.59
CA PHE A 20 -9.96 11.42 8.51
C PHE A 20 -9.32 11.59 9.91
N PRO A 21 -9.61 12.70 10.61
CA PRO A 21 -9.02 12.98 11.91
C PRO A 21 -9.39 11.91 12.93
N ALA A 22 -8.40 11.49 13.74
CA ALA A 22 -8.56 10.38 14.69
C ALA A 22 -9.71 10.59 15.69
N GLU A 23 -9.97 11.84 16.08
CA GLU A 23 -11.08 12.21 16.96
C GLU A 23 -12.45 11.85 16.37
N ALA A 24 -12.62 12.02 15.05
CA ALA A 24 -13.85 11.67 14.36
C ALA A 24 -13.99 10.16 14.16
N LEU A 25 -12.89 9.44 14.02
CA LEU A 25 -12.88 7.98 13.79
C LEU A 25 -12.95 7.16 15.08
N GLY A 26 -12.37 7.65 16.18
CA GLY A 26 -12.24 6.90 17.44
C GLY A 26 -13.56 6.46 18.05
N GLN A 27 -14.66 7.19 17.77
CA GLN A 27 -16.01 6.77 18.18
C GLN A 27 -16.51 5.48 17.49
N TYR A 28 -15.86 5.08 16.39
CA TYR A 28 -16.20 3.90 15.60
C TYR A 28 -15.14 2.78 15.68
N ASP A 29 -14.08 2.97 16.48
CA ASP A 29 -12.93 2.04 16.56
C ASP A 29 -12.27 1.80 15.18
N ILE A 30 -12.18 2.87 14.39
CA ILE A 30 -11.56 2.89 13.06
C ILE A 30 -10.34 3.79 13.12
N GLU A 31 -9.26 3.42 12.43
CA GLU A 31 -8.09 4.27 12.25
C GLU A 31 -7.86 4.57 10.76
N ALA A 32 -7.34 5.76 10.45
CA ALA A 32 -6.82 6.05 9.12
C ALA A 32 -5.34 5.69 9.06
N LEU A 33 -4.94 4.95 8.03
CA LEU A 33 -3.57 4.47 7.85
C LEU A 33 -3.06 4.85 6.46
N HIS A 34 -1.83 5.38 6.42
CA HIS A 34 -1.17 5.69 5.16
C HIS A 34 -0.91 4.40 4.36
N PRO A 35 -1.10 4.39 3.02
CA PRO A 35 -0.99 3.16 2.23
C PRO A 35 0.40 2.54 2.28
N ASP A 36 1.45 3.37 2.31
CA ASP A 36 2.84 2.89 2.38
C ASP A 36 3.10 2.11 3.68
N ILE A 37 2.60 2.63 4.81
CA ILE A 37 2.71 1.97 6.12
C ILE A 37 1.86 0.70 6.16
N PHE A 38 0.69 0.71 5.52
CA PHE A 38 -0.13 -0.49 5.41
C PHE A 38 0.61 -1.62 4.69
N VAL A 39 1.22 -1.33 3.53
CA VAL A 39 1.95 -2.34 2.75
C VAL A 39 3.19 -2.82 3.50
N GLU A 40 3.93 -1.91 4.15
CA GLU A 40 5.06 -2.28 5.03
C GLU A 40 4.63 -3.30 6.09
N ARG A 41 3.52 -3.05 6.80
CA ARG A 41 2.98 -3.98 7.80
C ARG A 41 2.58 -5.32 7.18
N GLN A 42 2.04 -5.33 5.97
CA GLN A 42 1.74 -6.58 5.27
C GLN A 42 3.00 -7.34 4.88
N MET A 43 4.09 -6.64 4.51
CA MET A 43 5.38 -7.26 4.25
C MET A 43 5.96 -7.89 5.52
N ASP A 44 5.82 -7.26 6.68
CA ASP A 44 6.26 -7.84 7.96
C ASP A 44 5.51 -9.14 8.33
N LEU A 45 4.25 -9.26 7.92
CA LEU A 45 3.43 -10.44 8.18
C LEU A 45 3.61 -11.52 7.11
N HIS A 46 3.68 -11.12 5.84
CA HIS A 46 3.55 -12.00 4.68
C HIS A 46 4.42 -11.55 3.48
N GLU A 47 5.71 -11.28 3.72
CA GLU A 47 6.66 -10.74 2.73
C GLU A 47 6.59 -11.43 1.35
N GLY A 48 6.66 -12.77 1.32
CA GLY A 48 6.64 -13.53 0.06
C GLY A 48 5.34 -13.37 -0.73
N ALA A 49 4.20 -13.20 -0.05
CA ALA A 49 2.92 -12.97 -0.72
C ALA A 49 2.88 -11.56 -1.34
N VAL A 50 3.35 -10.55 -0.60
CA VAL A 50 3.42 -9.16 -1.09
C VAL A 50 4.38 -9.04 -2.27
N VAL A 51 5.56 -9.65 -2.19
CA VAL A 51 6.54 -9.72 -3.29
C VAL A 51 5.93 -10.36 -4.53
N ASN A 52 5.22 -11.47 -4.40
CA ASN A 52 4.58 -12.13 -5.53
C ASN A 52 3.45 -11.29 -6.15
N VAL A 53 2.68 -10.58 -5.32
CA VAL A 53 1.65 -9.64 -5.82
C VAL A 53 2.30 -8.46 -6.54
N ALA A 54 3.39 -7.90 -6.02
CA ALA A 54 4.12 -6.82 -6.66
C ALA A 54 4.63 -7.23 -8.05
N LYS A 55 5.20 -8.45 -8.16
CA LYS A 55 5.60 -9.04 -9.45
C LYS A 55 4.43 -9.12 -10.42
N THR A 56 3.35 -9.77 -9.98
CA THR A 56 2.16 -10.00 -10.81
C THR A 56 1.55 -8.68 -11.28
N HIS A 57 1.51 -7.69 -10.39
CA HIS A 57 1.01 -6.35 -10.70
C HIS A 57 1.86 -5.66 -11.76
N ARG A 58 3.20 -5.66 -11.61
CA ARG A 58 4.11 -5.10 -12.61
C ARG A 58 3.93 -5.77 -13.96
N GLU A 59 3.89 -7.11 -14.00
CA GLU A 59 3.74 -7.89 -15.24
C GLU A 59 2.38 -7.65 -15.93
N ALA A 60 1.34 -7.29 -15.17
CA ALA A 60 0.02 -6.95 -15.69
C ALA A 60 -0.05 -5.53 -16.31
N LEU A 61 0.89 -4.65 -16.00
CA LEU A 61 0.98 -3.34 -16.65
C LEU A 61 1.48 -3.52 -18.09
N LYS A 62 0.58 -3.33 -19.06
CA LYS A 62 0.86 -3.51 -20.50
C LYS A 62 0.95 -2.21 -21.30
N ASN A 63 0.62 -1.07 -20.71
CA ASN A 63 0.62 0.21 -21.40
C ASN A 63 0.92 1.38 -20.44
N PRO A 64 2.20 1.74 -20.23
CA PRO A 64 3.39 1.06 -20.74
C PRO A 64 3.72 -0.21 -19.94
N GLU A 65 4.44 -1.15 -20.57
CA GLU A 65 5.16 -2.17 -19.82
C GLU A 65 6.24 -1.51 -18.96
N LYS A 66 6.39 -1.95 -17.71
CA LYS A 66 7.35 -1.38 -16.77
C LYS A 66 8.49 -2.35 -16.48
N SER A 67 9.72 -1.85 -16.59
CA SER A 67 10.87 -2.52 -15.99
C SER A 67 10.73 -2.53 -14.45
N VAL A 68 11.58 -3.30 -13.77
CA VAL A 68 11.60 -3.31 -12.30
C VAL A 68 11.94 -1.92 -11.75
N SER A 69 12.95 -1.24 -12.30
CA SER A 69 13.31 0.13 -11.90
C SER A 69 12.15 1.09 -12.09
N ASP A 70 11.54 1.11 -13.28
CA ASP A 70 10.41 2.01 -13.57
C ASP A 70 9.24 1.77 -12.62
N TYR A 71 9.00 0.51 -12.25
CA TYR A 71 7.95 0.14 -11.32
C TYR A 71 8.22 0.67 -9.92
N LEU A 72 9.42 0.44 -9.38
CA LEU A 72 9.81 0.91 -8.05
C LEU A 72 9.82 2.45 -7.97
N GLU A 73 10.35 3.12 -9.00
CA GLU A 73 10.33 4.58 -9.11
C GLU A 73 8.89 5.11 -9.16
N THR A 74 7.98 4.42 -9.86
CA THR A 74 6.56 4.79 -9.91
C THR A 74 5.91 4.67 -8.55
N LEU A 75 6.16 3.58 -7.81
CA LEU A 75 5.64 3.41 -6.46
C LEU A 75 6.13 4.53 -5.54
N ALA A 76 7.43 4.82 -5.54
CA ALA A 76 8.00 5.90 -4.75
C ALA A 76 7.40 7.27 -5.12
N ALA A 77 7.27 7.58 -6.42
CA ALA A 77 6.67 8.82 -6.90
C ALA A 77 5.17 8.96 -6.53
N GLN A 78 4.48 7.84 -6.31
CA GLN A 78 3.09 7.80 -5.83
C GLN A 78 2.97 7.85 -4.31
N GLY A 79 4.08 8.05 -3.59
CA GLY A 79 4.10 8.13 -2.12
C GLY A 79 4.25 6.78 -1.42
N LEU A 80 4.61 5.71 -2.14
CA LEU A 80 4.91 4.39 -1.59
C LEU A 80 6.43 4.18 -1.47
N VAL A 81 7.11 5.11 -0.82
CA VAL A 81 8.58 5.19 -0.76
C VAL A 81 9.16 4.02 0.02
N ILE A 82 8.62 3.72 1.20
CA ILE A 82 9.08 2.62 2.06
C ILE A 82 8.85 1.28 1.36
N THR A 83 7.67 1.11 0.75
CA THR A 83 7.34 -0.07 -0.04
C THR A 83 8.32 -0.27 -1.20
N ALA A 84 8.63 0.79 -1.94
CA ALA A 84 9.58 0.72 -3.05
C ALA A 84 10.98 0.32 -2.57
N GLU A 85 11.47 0.92 -1.48
CA GLU A 85 12.76 0.56 -0.88
C GLU A 85 12.80 -0.89 -0.39
N ARG A 86 11.73 -1.38 0.23
CA ARG A 86 11.67 -2.78 0.67
C ARG A 86 11.64 -3.76 -0.49
N LEU A 87 10.85 -3.47 -1.53
CA LEU A 87 10.78 -4.29 -2.74
C LEU A 87 12.08 -4.27 -3.56
N ALA A 88 12.90 -3.22 -3.46
CA ALA A 88 14.21 -3.17 -4.10
C ALA A 88 15.14 -4.33 -3.67
N ASN A 89 15.00 -4.82 -2.43
CA ASN A 89 15.73 -6.01 -1.97
C ASN A 89 15.36 -7.30 -2.71
N PHE A 90 14.27 -7.28 -3.48
CA PHE A 90 13.71 -8.40 -4.23
C PHE A 90 13.71 -8.16 -5.75
N GLU A 91 14.46 -7.18 -6.26
CA GLU A 91 14.52 -6.83 -7.68
C GLU A 91 14.71 -8.02 -8.63
N ALA A 92 15.47 -9.03 -8.21
CA ALA A 92 15.74 -10.23 -9.01
C ALA A 92 14.50 -11.12 -9.24
N VAL A 93 13.43 -10.97 -8.45
CA VAL A 93 12.25 -11.84 -8.49
C VAL A 93 10.93 -11.11 -8.79
N ILE A 94 10.90 -9.77 -8.70
CA ILE A 94 9.70 -8.95 -8.98
C ILE A 94 9.61 -8.44 -10.41
#